data_AF-A0A7J4QTD5-F1
#
_entry.id   AF-A0A7J4QTD5-F1
#
_cell.length_a   1.000
_cell.length_b   1.000
_cell.length_c   1.000
_cell.angle_alpha   90.00
_cell.angle_beta   90.00
_cell.angle_gamma   90.00
#
_symmetry.space_group_name_H-M   'P 1'
#
loop_
_entity.id
_entity.type
_entity.pdbx_description
1 polymer ?
#
loop_
_entity_poly.entity_id
_entity_poly.type
_entity_poly.pdbx_seq_one_letter_code
_entity_poly.pdbx_strand_id
1 'polypeptide(L)'
;DARSKLSRHVCDEVNKKMPNKLFKTTIRRLVKVAEAPWSGAPTVLLNKPTNSGAGAGSLEYWTLAKEFHQRVQEMRREFGVNEEPRLLRKRRNR
;
A
#
# COMPACT_ATOMS: atom_id res chain seq x y z
N ASP A 1 11.31 1.13 9.56
CA ASP A 1 11.51 2.42 10.25
C ASP A 1 12.75 3.09 9.66
N ALA A 2 12.59 4.17 8.89
CA ALA A 2 13.71 4.87 8.26
C ALA A 2 14.52 5.74 9.24
N ARG A 3 14.31 5.60 10.55
CA ARG A 3 15.02 6.39 11.58
C ARG A 3 16.42 5.86 11.91
N SER A 4 16.66 4.55 11.78
CA SER A 4 17.97 3.95 12.06
C SER A 4 18.88 3.91 10.82
N LYS A 5 20.20 4.05 11.02
CA LYS A 5 21.20 3.88 9.95
C LYS A 5 21.21 2.45 9.42
N LEU A 6 21.08 1.47 10.32
CA LEU A 6 21.04 0.05 9.96
C LEU A 6 19.81 -0.27 9.11
N SER A 7 18.64 0.25 9.48
CA SER A 7 17.42 -0.04 8.73
C SER A 7 17.45 0.54 7.32
N ARG A 8 18.02 1.73 7.11
CA ARG A 8 18.25 2.28 5.77
C ARG A 8 19.18 1.38 4.96
N HIS A 9 20.32 1.02 5.53
CA HIS A 9 21.28 0.15 4.86
C HIS A 9 20.67 -1.21 4.47
N VAL A 10 19.89 -1.83 5.35
CA VAL A 10 19.16 -3.06 5.03
C VAL A 10 18.16 -2.84 3.89
N CYS A 11 17.38 -1.75 3.92
CA CYS A 11 16.45 -1.44 2.82
C CYS A 11 17.19 -1.26 1.48
N ASP A 12 18.32 -0.56 1.49
CA ASP A 12 19.13 -0.29 0.30
C ASP A 12 19.72 -1.59 -0.29
N GLU A 13 20.29 -2.46 0.56
CA GLU A 13 20.85 -3.73 0.13
C GLU A 13 19.78 -4.70 -0.39
N VAL A 14 18.60 -4.74 0.24
CA VAL A 14 17.48 -5.56 -0.24
C VAL A 14 16.98 -5.05 -1.59
N ASN A 15 16.89 -3.73 -1.76
CA ASN A 15 16.50 -3.13 -3.04
C ASN A 15 17.53 -3.40 -4.15
N LYS A 16 18.81 -3.41 -3.81
CA LYS A 16 19.90 -3.76 -4.75
C LYS A 16 19.85 -5.23 -5.18
N LYS A 17 19.56 -6.15 -4.25
CA LYS A 17 19.49 -7.60 -4.54
C LYS A 17 18.19 -8.01 -5.24
N MET A 18 17.09 -7.29 -5.03
CA MET A 18 15.76 -7.63 -5.56
C MET A 18 15.12 -6.45 -6.28
N PRO A 19 15.68 -6.01 -7.44
CA PRO A 19 15.14 -4.88 -8.17
C PRO A 19 13.70 -5.17 -8.64
N ASN A 20 12.87 -4.12 -8.66
CA ASN A 20 11.47 -4.14 -9.13
C ASN A 20 10.51 -5.09 -8.38
N LYS A 21 10.96 -5.78 -7.32
CA LYS A 21 10.10 -6.64 -6.48
C LYS A 21 9.56 -5.91 -5.25
N LEU A 22 10.28 -4.93 -4.73
CA LEU A 22 9.89 -4.17 -3.55
C LEU A 22 8.98 -3.00 -3.90
N PHE A 23 8.05 -2.66 -3.00
CA PHE A 23 7.26 -1.42 -3.09
C PHE A 23 8.11 -0.22 -2.67
N LYS A 24 7.91 0.92 -3.33
CA LYS A 24 8.54 2.20 -2.95
C LYS A 24 7.89 2.76 -1.69
N THR A 25 6.60 2.50 -1.51
CA THR A 25 5.85 2.94 -0.35
C THR A 25 6.28 2.18 0.90
N THR A 26 6.77 2.90 1.92
CA THR A 26 7.11 2.34 3.23
C THR A 26 6.01 2.66 4.23
N ILE A 27 5.49 1.64 4.92
CA ILE A 27 4.53 1.83 6.03
C ILE A 27 5.30 1.99 7.34
N ARG A 28 5.07 3.11 8.05
CA ARG A 28 5.66 3.38 9.35
C ARG A 28 4.90 2.65 10.46
N ARG A 29 5.63 2.23 11.50
CA ARG A 29 5.03 1.71 12.73
C ARG A 29 4.40 2.88 13.50
N LEU A 30 3.08 2.94 13.55
CA LEU A 30 2.32 3.98 14.25
C LEU A 30 1.37 3.34 15.25
N VAL A 31 1.27 3.91 16.46
CA VAL A 31 0.33 3.46 17.50
C VAL A 31 -1.10 3.47 16.98
N LYS A 32 -1.49 4.53 16.26
CA LYS A 32 -2.82 4.67 15.64
C LYS A 32 -3.16 3.60 14.61
N VAL A 33 -2.14 3.04 13.95
CA VAL A 33 -2.34 1.89 13.04
C VAL A 33 -2.60 0.63 13.84
N ALA A 34 -1.90 0.43 14.96
CA ALA A 34 -2.11 -0.70 15.86
C ALA A 34 -3.42 -0.60 16.67
N GLU A 35 -3.90 0.61 16.96
CA GLU A 35 -5.18 0.84 17.64
C GLU A 35 -6.40 0.66 16.73
N ALA A 36 -6.23 0.82 15.42
CA ALA A 36 -7.36 0.78 14.48
C ALA A 36 -8.19 -0.53 14.54
N PRO A 37 -7.58 -1.73 14.61
CA PRO A 37 -8.32 -2.98 14.81
C PRO A 37 -9.18 -2.96 16.09
N TRP A 38 -8.66 -2.40 17.19
CA TRP A 38 -9.40 -2.26 18.44
C TRP A 38 -10.57 -1.28 18.31
N SER A 39 -10.36 -0.16 17.62
CA SER A 39 -11.39 0.84 17.34
C SER A 39 -12.48 0.36 16.36
N GLY A 40 -12.39 -0.86 15.84
CA GLY A 40 -13.44 -1.50 15.06
C GLY A 40 -13.45 -1.15 13.56
N ALA A 41 -12.44 -0.45 13.05
CA ALA A 41 -12.34 -0.17 11.61
C ALA A 41 -10.87 0.04 11.18
N PRO A 42 -10.52 -0.20 9.90
CA PRO A 42 -9.16 -0.03 9.44
C PRO A 42 -8.73 1.47 9.45
N THR A 43 -7.43 1.72 9.63
CA THR A 43 -6.84 3.07 9.71
C THR A 43 -7.23 3.96 8.53
N VAL A 44 -7.39 3.38 7.35
CA VAL A 44 -7.78 4.11 6.12
C VAL A 44 -9.18 4.71 6.17
N LEU A 45 -10.08 4.16 7.00
CA LEU A 45 -11.43 4.68 7.22
C LEU A 45 -11.51 5.57 8.47
N LEU A 46 -10.77 5.20 9.51
CA LEU A 46 -10.79 5.92 10.80
C LEU A 46 -10.03 7.25 10.76
N ASN A 47 -8.90 7.31 10.05
CA ASN A 47 -8.02 8.46 10.05
C ASN A 47 -8.00 9.13 8.67
N LYS A 48 -8.27 10.44 8.64
CA LYS A 48 -8.13 11.24 7.42
C LYS A 48 -6.67 11.15 6.93
N PRO A 49 -6.42 10.86 5.65
CA PRO A 49 -5.06 10.76 5.12
C PRO A 49 -4.39 12.14 5.16
N THR A 50 -3.31 12.25 5.92
CA THR A 50 -2.50 13.47 6.07
C THR A 50 -1.02 13.09 6.19
N ASN A 51 -0.11 14.04 5.99
CA ASN A 51 1.34 13.77 6.02
C ASN A 51 1.90 13.54 7.44
N SER A 52 1.10 13.69 8.48
CA SER A 52 1.56 13.71 9.88
C SER A 52 0.60 12.99 10.85
N GLY A 53 1.13 12.65 12.03
CA GLY A 53 0.34 12.09 13.13
C GLY A 53 -0.39 10.78 12.77
N ALA A 54 -1.65 10.69 13.19
CA ALA A 54 -2.51 9.53 12.95
C ALA A 54 -2.83 9.31 11.46
N GLY A 55 -2.90 10.39 10.68
CA GLY A 55 -3.25 10.36 9.25
C GLY A 55 -2.12 9.88 8.35
N ALA A 56 -0.88 9.90 8.83
CA ALA A 56 0.29 9.40 8.11
C ALA A 56 0.16 7.93 7.71
N GLY A 57 -0.31 7.08 8.62
CA GLY A 57 -0.51 5.66 8.35
C GLY A 57 -1.61 5.44 7.31
N SER A 58 -2.72 6.17 7.42
CA SER A 58 -3.81 6.13 6.44
C SER A 58 -3.31 6.50 5.04
N LEU A 59 -2.55 7.60 4.92
CA LEU A 59 -1.97 8.05 3.67
C LEU A 59 -1.03 6.99 3.06
N GLU A 60 -0.15 6.38 3.87
CA GLU A 60 0.78 5.34 3.41
C GLU A 60 0.06 4.12 2.84
N TYR A 61 -1.02 3.66 3.49
CA TYR A 61 -1.82 2.55 2.95
C TYR A 61 -2.52 2.94 1.65
N TRP A 62 -3.04 4.16 1.52
CA TRP A 62 -3.60 4.65 0.27
C TRP A 62 -2.56 4.71 -0.86
N THR A 63 -1.36 5.21 -0.57
CA THR A 63 -0.25 5.26 -1.53
C THR A 63 0.18 3.86 -1.95
N LEU A 64 0.31 2.94 -1.00
CA LEU A 64 0.66 1.54 -1.27
C LEU A 64 -0.40 0.86 -2.14
N ALA A 65 -1.69 1.06 -1.82
CA ALA A 65 -2.79 0.51 -2.61
C ALA A 65 -2.76 1.00 -4.07
N LYS A 66 -2.46 2.29 -4.27
CA LYS A 66 -2.31 2.88 -5.61
C LYS A 66 -1.12 2.26 -6.37
N GLU A 67 0.03 2.13 -5.71
CA GLU A 67 1.22 1.53 -6.29
C GLU A 67 0.99 0.05 -6.66
N PHE A 68 0.39 -0.72 -5.75
CA PHE A 68 0.02 -2.11 -5.99
C PHE A 68 -0.94 -2.24 -7.18
N HIS A 69 -1.95 -1.37 -7.24
CA HIS A 69 -2.92 -1.40 -8.33
C HIS A 69 -2.27 -1.16 -9.69
N GLN A 70 -1.36 -0.18 -9.79
CA GLN A 70 -0.61 0.08 -11.03
C GLN A 70 0.24 -1.13 -11.44
N ARG A 71 1.01 -1.71 -10.51
CA ARG A 71 1.83 -2.90 -10.80
C ARG A 71 1.00 -4.09 -11.26
N VAL A 72 -0.17 -4.31 -10.65
CA VAL A 72 -1.08 -5.39 -11.06
C VAL A 72 -1.65 -5.12 -12.45
N GLN A 73 -2.00 -3.88 -12.79
CA GLN A 73 -2.44 -3.55 -14.14
C GLN A 73 -1.34 -3.77 -15.18
N GLU A 74 -0.10 -3.38 -14.88
CA GLU A 74 1.06 -3.60 -15.75
C GLU A 74 1.29 -5.09 -15.98
N MET A 75 1.34 -5.90 -14.90
CA MET A 75 1.46 -7.35 -15.01
C MET A 75 0.32 -7.96 -15.83
N ARG A 76 -0.93 -7.54 -15.60
CA ARG A 76 -2.07 -8.05 -16.38
C ARG A 76 -1.94 -7.74 -17.87
N ARG A 77 -1.44 -6.55 -18.23
CA ARG A 77 -1.18 -6.18 -19.63
C ARG A 77 -0.08 -7.05 -20.23
N GLU A 78 1.01 -7.27 -19.49
CA GLU A 78 2.14 -8.12 -19.91
C GLU A 78 1.69 -9.57 -20.20
N PHE A 79 0.84 -10.13 -19.34
CA PHE A 79 0.32 -11.50 -19.49
C PHE A 79 -0.99 -11.60 -20.32
N GLY A 80 -1.45 -10.51 -20.94
CA GLY A 80 -2.66 -10.51 -21.78
C GLY A 80 -3.98 -10.77 -21.04
N VAL A 81 -4.04 -10.53 -19.72
CA VAL A 81 -5.21 -10.81 -18.88
C VAL A 81 -6.23 -9.68 -18.99
N ASN A 82 -7.24 -9.85 -19.84
CA ASN A 82 -8.37 -8.93 -20.02
C ASN A 82 -9.58 -9.27 -19.13
N GLU A 83 -9.34 -9.66 -17.87
CA GLU A 83 -10.42 -10.00 -16.95
C GLU A 83 -11.15 -8.73 -16.46
N GLU A 84 -12.41 -8.57 -16.87
CA GLU A 84 -13.25 -7.47 -16.42
C GLU A 84 -13.50 -7.58 -14.90
N PRO A 85 -13.30 -6.50 -14.12
CA PRO A 85 -13.52 -6.52 -12.69
C PRO A 85 -14.92 -7.06 -12.34
N ARG A 86 -14.98 -8.07 -11.46
CA ARG A 86 -16.26 -8.69 -11.03
C ARG A 86 -17.26 -7.66 -10.49
N LEU A 87 -16.76 -6.57 -9.89
CA LEU A 87 -17.57 -5.45 -9.40
C LEU A 87 -18.28 -4.69 -10.53
N LEU A 88 -17.66 -4.57 -11.70
CA LEU A 88 -18.24 -3.91 -12.88
C LEU A 88 -19.22 -4.85 -13.61
N ARG A 89 -18.97 -6.16 -13.57
CA ARG A 89 -19.86 -7.17 -14.17
C ARG A 89 -21.31 -7.10 -13.67
N LYS A 90 -21.51 -6.82 -12.37
CA LYS A 90 -22.86 -6.69 -11.79
C LYS A 90 -23.60 -5.43 -12.24
N ARG A 91 -22.89 -4.36 -12.63
CA ARG A 91 -23.48 -3.11 -13.12
C ARG A 91 -23.95 -3.18 -14.56
N ARG A 92 -23.34 -4.05 -15.39
CA ARG A 92 -23.73 -4.24 -16.79
C ARG A 92 -25.02 -5.05 -16.97
N ASN A 93 -25.37 -5.87 -15.98
CA ASN A 93 -26.55 -6.74 -16.00
C ASN A 93 -27.77 -6.15 -15.26
N ARG A 94 -27.74 -4.85 -14.93
CA ARG A 94 -28.88 -4.07 -14.44
C ARG A 94 -29.18 -2.97 -15.44
#